data_AF-A0A399F4S4-F1
#
_entry.id   AF-A0A399F4S4-F1
#
_cell.length_a   1.000
_cell.length_b   1.000
_cell.length_c   1.000
_cell.angle_alpha   90.00
_cell.angle_beta   90.00
_cell.angle_gamma   90.00
#
_symmetry.space_group_name_H-M   'P 1'
#
loop_
_entity.id
_entity.type
_entity.pdbx_description
1 polymer ?
#
loop_
_entity_poly.entity_id
_entity_poly.type
_entity_poly.pdbx_seq_one_letter_code
_entity_poly.pdbx_strand_id
1 'polypeptide(L)' 'MSPMTDRVRKAVKERMAQLGMSQGDLAEKLHMERVNLNRVLTGRSGKIPESWQRILDSLGLELMVVPKSDQSAT' A
#
# COMPACT_ATOMS: atom_id res chain seq x y z
N MET A 1 -14.28 2.92 4.81
CA MET A 1 -13.14 2.47 3.98
C MET A 1 -13.53 1.16 3.32
N SER A 2 -12.97 0.85 2.14
CA SER A 2 -13.19 -0.46 1.52
C SER A 2 -12.28 -1.51 2.16
N PRO A 3 -12.77 -2.73 2.43
CA PRO A 3 -11.95 -3.84 2.93
C PRO A 3 -10.68 -4.07 2.12
N MET A 4 -10.73 -3.89 0.79
CA MET A 4 -9.57 -4.03 -0.10
C MET A 4 -8.48 -2.99 0.22
N THR A 5 -8.87 -1.73 0.45
CA THR A 5 -7.89 -0.67 0.75
C THR A 5 -7.22 -0.88 2.11
N ASP A 6 -7.96 -1.41 3.09
CA ASP A 6 -7.43 -1.67 4.42
C ASP A 6 -6.44 -2.85 4.44
N ARG A 7 -6.69 -3.90 3.63
CA ARG A 7 -5.73 -5.00 3.42
C ARG A 7 -4.40 -4.50 2.83
N VAL A 8 -4.46 -3.65 1.80
CA VAL A 8 -3.26 -3.05 1.18
C VAL A 8 -2.46 -2.24 2.20
N ARG A 9 -3.12 -1.37 2.98
CA ARG A 9 -2.43 -0.54 4.00
C ARG A 9 -1.80 -1.40 5.11
N LYS A 10 -2.48 -2.45 5.54
CA LYS A 10 -1.97 -3.38 6.54
C LYS A 10 -0.68 -4.06 6.04
N ALA A 11 -0.70 -4.60 4.82
CA ALA A 11 0.46 -5.23 4.21
C ALA A 11 1.66 -4.27 4.07
N VAL A 12 1.41 -3.00 3.71
CA VAL A 12 2.48 -1.98 3.66
C VAL A 12 3.09 -1.74 5.04
N LYS A 13 2.27 -1.58 6.09
CA LYS A 13 2.77 -1.36 7.46
C LYS A 13 3.57 -2.55 7.98
N GLU A 14 3.10 -3.76 7.72
CA GLU A 14 3.82 -4.99 8.09
C GLU A 14 5.16 -5.08 7.37
N ARG A 15 5.20 -4.75 6.07
CA ARG A 15 6.46 -4.74 5.31
C ARG A 15 7.44 -3.69 5.84
N MET A 16 6.96 -2.51 6.22
CA MET A 16 7.80 -1.49 6.85
C MET A 16 8.41 -2.01 8.16
N ALA A 17 7.59 -2.65 9.01
CA ALA A 17 8.06 -3.23 10.26
C ALA A 17 9.12 -4.33 10.02
N GLN A 18 8.91 -5.22 9.04
CA GLN A 18 9.89 -6.25 8.65
C GLN A 18 11.22 -5.65 8.18
N LEU A 19 11.19 -4.48 7.55
CA LEU A 19 12.37 -3.78 7.06
C LEU A 19 13.03 -2.88 8.12
N GLY A 20 12.50 -2.84 9.34
CA GLY A 20 12.95 -1.88 10.37
C GLY A 20 12.76 -0.41 9.95
N MET A 21 11.84 -0.16 9.01
CA MET A 21 11.67 1.13 8.36
C MET A 21 10.58 1.95 9.07
N SER A 22 10.92 3.17 9.47
CA SER A 22 9.96 4.12 10.02
C SER A 22 9.09 4.77 8.93
N GLN A 23 7.97 5.39 9.32
CA GLN A 23 7.22 6.25 8.38
C GLN A 23 8.06 7.44 7.90
N GLY A 24 9.00 7.93 8.72
CA GLY A 24 9.92 9.00 8.31
C GLY A 24 10.83 8.55 7.18
N ASP A 25 11.42 7.37 7.32
CA ASP A 25 12.35 6.79 6.35
C ASP A 25 11.64 6.52 5.01
N LEU A 26 10.40 6.02 5.07
CA LEU A 26 9.61 5.80 3.87
C LEU A 26 9.19 7.12 3.20
N ALA A 27 8.87 8.15 3.98
CA ALA A 27 8.52 9.47 3.46
C ALA A 27 9.72 10.10 2.73
N GLU A 28 10.90 10.05 3.36
CA GLU A 28 12.17 10.51 2.79
C GLU A 28 12.51 9.75 1.51
N LYS A 29 12.41 8.41 1.53
CA LYS A 29 12.66 7.56 0.36
C LYS A 29 11.74 7.86 -0.82
N LEU A 30 10.51 8.30 -0.57
CA LEU A 30 9.53 8.60 -1.60
C LEU A 30 9.47 10.09 -1.96
N HIS A 31 10.32 10.94 -1.36
CA HIS A 31 10.25 12.40 -1.48
C HIS A 31 8.83 12.93 -1.18
N MET A 32 8.16 12.33 -0.19
CA MET A 32 6.84 12.76 0.27
C MET A 32 6.93 13.38 1.65
N GLU A 33 6.11 14.39 1.88
CA GLU A 33 5.90 14.91 3.23
C GLU A 33 5.37 13.83 4.18
N ARG A 34 5.94 13.73 5.38
CA ARG A 34 5.54 12.73 6.41
C ARG A 34 4.05 12.79 6.71
N VAL A 35 3.48 14.00 6.74
CA VAL A 35 2.03 14.22 6.96
C VAL A 35 1.21 13.61 5.82
N ASN A 36 1.67 13.73 4.58
CA ASN A 36 0.97 13.18 3.42
C ASN A 36 1.05 11.64 3.43
N LEU A 37 2.23 11.07 3.67
CA LEU A 37 2.38 9.61 3.82
C LEU A 37 1.50 9.06 4.95
N ASN A 38 1.48 9.73 6.11
CA ASN A 38 0.66 9.32 7.23
C ASN A 38 -0.83 9.33 6.87
N ARG A 39 -1.31 10.35 6.14
CA ARG A 39 -2.68 10.38 5.64
C ARG A 39 -2.98 9.20 4.70
N VAL A 40 -2.04 8.79 3.84
CA VAL A 40 -2.19 7.59 2.99
C VAL A 40 -2.28 6.30 3.80
N LEU A 41 -1.36 6.10 4.75
CA LEU A 41 -1.27 4.89 5.57
C LEU A 41 -2.38 4.77 6.62
N THR A 42 -2.93 5.89 7.08
CA THR A 42 -4.11 5.94 7.96
C THR A 42 -5.41 6.00 7.18
N GLY A 43 -5.33 6.13 5.86
CA GLY A 43 -6.47 6.20 4.95
C GLY A 43 -7.29 7.50 4.97
N ARG A 44 -6.73 8.55 5.56
CA ARG A 44 -7.26 9.92 5.49
C ARG A 44 -7.02 10.58 4.12
N SER A 45 -6.08 10.09 3.33
CA SER A 45 -5.90 10.43 1.91
C SER A 45 -5.62 9.15 1.11
N GLY A 46 -5.96 9.14 -0.19
CA GLY A 46 -5.75 7.97 -1.05
C GLY A 46 -6.81 6.88 -0.88
N LYS A 47 -7.72 6.80 -1.86
CA LYS A 47 -8.55 5.62 -2.12
C LYS A 47 -7.93 4.88 -3.29
N ILE A 48 -7.91 3.54 -3.24
CA ILE A 48 -7.82 2.78 -4.49
C ILE A 48 -9.08 3.15 -5.28
N PRO A 49 -8.99 3.54 -6.56
CA PRO A 49 -10.15 3.97 -7.32
C PRO A 49 -11.27 2.92 -7.24
N GLU A 50 -12.50 3.37 -6.98
CA GLU A 50 -13.66 2.48 -6.82
C GLU A 50 -13.92 1.63 -8.07
N SER A 51 -13.54 2.15 -9.25
CA SER A 51 -13.58 1.41 -10.51
C SER A 51 -12.76 0.13 -10.46
N TRP A 52 -11.54 0.17 -9.91
CA TRP A 52 -10.69 -1.01 -9.75
C TRP A 52 -11.30 -2.04 -8.82
N GLN A 53 -11.90 -1.59 -7.70
CA GLN A 53 -12.60 -2.50 -6.80
C GLN A 53 -13.74 -3.23 -7.51
N ARG A 54 -14.61 -2.49 -8.22
CA ARG A 54 -15.75 -3.08 -8.93
C ARG A 54 -15.32 -4.08 -10.01
N ILE A 55 -14.24 -3.78 -10.74
CA ILE A 55 -13.67 -4.68 -11.75
C ILE A 55 -13.21 -5.98 -11.08
N LEU A 56 -12.42 -5.88 -10.01
CA LEU A 56 -11.90 -7.06 -9.32
C LEU A 56 -13.02 -7.91 -8.72
N ASP A 57 -13.99 -7.28 -8.05
CA ASP A 57 -15.17 -7.95 -7.50
C ASP A 57 -15.96 -8.69 -8.59
N SER A 58 -16.16 -8.07 -9.76
CA SER A 58 -16.88 -8.69 -10.89
C SER A 58 -16.18 -9.90 -11.49
N LEU A 59 -14.85 -9.98 -11.33
CA LEU A 59 -14.01 -11.05 -11.86
C LEU A 59 -13.63 -12.09 -10.79
N GLY A 60 -14.09 -11.93 -9.55
CA GLY A 60 -13.68 -12.80 -8.44
C GLY A 60 -12.19 -12.69 -8.10
N LEU A 61 -11.58 -11.53 -8.38
CA LEU A 61 -10.15 -11.26 -8.18
C LEU A 61 -9.91 -10.41 -6.93
N GLU A 62 -8.72 -10.53 -6.34
CA GLU A 62 -8.27 -9.73 -5.20
C GLU A 62 -6.95 -9.02 -5.52
N LEU A 63 -6.81 -7.75 -5.10
CA LEU A 63 -5.53 -7.05 -5.17
C LEU A 63 -4.67 -7.39 -3.96
N MET A 64 -3.51 -8.01 -4.19
CA MET A 64 -2.54 -8.32 -3.15
C MET A 64 -1.27 -7.48 -3.27
N VAL A 65 -0.69 -7.08 -2.13
CA VAL A 65 0.64 -6.47 -2.08
C VAL A 65 1.65 -7.58 -1.86
N VAL A 66 2.50 -7.81 -2.85
CA VAL A 66 3.63 -8.74 -2.75
C VAL A 66 4.93 -7.95 -2.65
N PRO A 67 5.94 -8.43 -1.90
CA PRO A 67 7.29 -7.89 -2.00
C PRO A 67 7.74 -7.93 -3.46
N LYS A 68 8.53 -6.95 -3.90
CA LYS A 68 9.19 -7.06 -5.18
C LYS A 68 10.13 -8.27 -5.11
N SER A 69 9.83 -9.32 -5.85
CA SER A 69 10.82 -10.35 -6.17
C SER A 69 11.94 -9.66 -6.96
N ASP A 70 13.18 -9.93 -6.59
CA ASP A 70 14.34 -9.44 -7.33
C ASP A 70 14.26 -10.02 -8.74
N GLN A 71 13.82 -9.23 -9.73
CA GLN A 71 13.74 -9.67 -11.13
C GLN A 71 15.13 -9.73 -11.79
N SER A 72 16.20 -9.75 -11.00
CA SER A 72 17.60 -9.83 -11.43
C SER A 72 18.09 -11.29 -11.54
N ALA A 73 17.22 -12.22 -11.94
CA ALA A 73 17.58 -13.62 -12.17
C ALA A 73 16.71 -14.24 -13.27
N THR A 74 16.87 -13.76 -14.50
CA THR A 74 16.70 -14.56 -15.73
C THR A 74 17.56 -13.94 -16.82
#